data_AF-A0A8T5P1Y0-F1
#
_entry.id   AF-A0A8T5P1Y0-F1
#
_cell.length_a   1.000
_cell.length_b   1.000
_cell.length_c   1.000
_cell.angle_alpha   90.00
_cell.angle_beta   90.00
_cell.angle_gamma   90.00
#
_symmetry.space_group_name_H-M   'P 1'
#
loop_
_entity.id
_entity.type
_entity.pdbx_description
1 polymer ?
#
loop_
_entity_poly.entity_id
_entity_poly.type
_entity_poly.pdbx_seq_one_letter_code
_entity_poly.pdbx_strand_id
1 'polypeptide(L)'
;MPTTEEIKLIIKKFALQNAVKYNKTPQAGAVMGKVMAQPELRSKAKEITVLVNEVLVEIDQMTPEAREEELNRLAPELIAELSEKKEPEKGLPPLDLDEPLVMRFAPNPNGPPTLGSARGIVVNSEYTKKYKGKLIIRFDDTDPATKRPMLEAYTWYLEDCEWLGAKPDEVVIASDRIERYYDVAEQLIKKG
;
A
#
# COMPACT_ATOMS: atom_id res chain seq x y z
N MET A 1 -23.30 17.33 21.13
CA MET A 1 -23.23 17.34 19.64
C MET A 1 -22.80 18.74 19.23
N PRO A 2 -21.93 18.90 18.22
CA PRO A 2 -21.51 20.21 17.78
C PRO A 2 -22.69 21.01 17.21
N THR A 3 -22.70 22.30 17.54
CA THR A 3 -23.59 23.34 17.02
C THR A 3 -23.30 23.62 15.55
N THR A 4 -24.26 24.25 14.86
CA THR A 4 -24.08 24.64 13.45
C THR A 4 -22.87 25.57 13.26
N GLU A 5 -22.60 26.46 14.20
CA GLU A 5 -21.42 27.34 14.18
C GLU A 5 -20.11 26.57 14.32
N GLU A 6 -20.05 25.57 15.22
CA GLU A 6 -18.88 24.70 15.36
C GLU A 6 -18.63 23.89 14.09
N ILE A 7 -19.70 23.41 13.43
CA ILE A 7 -19.61 22.70 12.14
C ILE A 7 -19.08 23.65 11.04
N LYS A 8 -19.61 24.87 10.94
CA LYS A 8 -19.12 25.88 9.99
C LYS A 8 -17.64 26.19 10.21
N LEU A 9 -17.21 26.30 11.47
CA LEU A 9 -15.81 26.54 11.81
C LEU A 9 -14.90 25.38 11.35
N ILE A 10 -15.31 24.13 11.56
CA ILE A 10 -14.57 22.94 11.11
C ILE A 10 -14.44 22.92 9.58
N ILE A 11 -15.55 23.18 8.88
CA ILE A 11 -15.57 23.26 7.41
C ILE A 11 -14.61 24.37 6.95
N LYS A 12 -14.67 25.55 7.57
CA LYS A 12 -13.82 26.71 7.24
C LYS A 12 -12.35 26.39 7.39
N LYS A 13 -11.93 25.74 8.48
CA LYS A 13 -10.54 25.30 8.70
C LYS A 13 -10.04 24.41 7.56
N PHE A 14 -10.81 23.39 7.17
CA PHE A 14 -10.39 22.46 6.11
C PHE A 14 -10.46 23.05 4.71
N ALA A 15 -11.42 23.94 4.45
CA ALA A 15 -11.51 24.66 3.19
C ALA A 15 -10.34 25.64 3.02
N LEU A 16 -10.00 26.40 4.06
CA LEU A 16 -8.82 27.26 4.07
C LEU A 16 -7.53 26.44 3.89
N GLN A 17 -7.38 25.32 4.61
CA GLN A 17 -6.22 24.44 4.46
C GLN A 17 -6.08 23.90 3.04
N ASN A 18 -7.19 23.51 2.40
CA ASN A 18 -7.17 23.08 1.00
C ASN A 18 -6.77 24.21 0.05
N ALA A 19 -7.34 25.41 0.25
CA ALA A 19 -7.09 26.57 -0.59
C ALA A 19 -5.63 27.03 -0.50
N VAL A 20 -5.05 27.09 0.71
CA VAL A 20 -3.64 27.46 0.95
C VAL A 20 -2.71 26.40 0.36
N LYS A 21 -2.98 25.11 0.60
CA LYS A 21 -2.13 24.01 0.08
C LYS A 21 -1.94 24.03 -1.42
N TYR A 22 -3.00 24.31 -2.17
CA TYR A 22 -3.00 24.26 -3.64
C TYR A 22 -2.93 25.64 -4.30
N ASN A 23 -2.94 26.71 -3.49
CA ASN A 23 -3.08 28.10 -3.92
C ASN A 23 -4.23 28.29 -4.95
N LYS A 24 -5.39 27.69 -4.66
CA LYS A 24 -6.56 27.63 -5.55
C LYS A 24 -7.86 27.68 -4.76
N THR A 25 -8.99 27.83 -5.45
CA THR A 25 -10.33 27.67 -4.85
C THR A 25 -10.45 26.30 -4.18
N PRO A 26 -10.99 26.23 -2.94
CA PRO A 26 -11.13 24.97 -2.23
C PRO A 26 -12.06 23.99 -2.94
N GLN A 27 -11.65 22.72 -3.01
CA GLN A 27 -12.41 21.66 -3.67
C GLN A 27 -13.41 21.01 -2.71
N ALA A 28 -14.70 21.06 -3.04
CA ALA A 28 -15.78 20.52 -2.20
C ALA A 28 -15.55 19.06 -1.79
N GLY A 29 -15.13 18.21 -2.73
CA GLY A 29 -14.85 16.79 -2.43
C GLY A 29 -13.73 16.58 -1.42
N ALA A 30 -12.65 17.38 -1.51
CA ALA A 30 -11.51 17.29 -0.60
C ALA A 30 -11.88 17.78 0.82
N VAL A 31 -12.64 18.88 0.90
CA VAL A 31 -13.13 19.43 2.17
C VAL A 31 -14.12 18.46 2.83
N MET A 32 -15.09 17.96 2.06
CA MET A 32 -16.08 16.98 2.53
C MET A 32 -15.41 15.70 3.05
N GLY A 33 -14.37 15.21 2.35
CA GLY A 33 -13.61 14.04 2.80
C GLY A 33 -12.97 14.24 4.18
N LYS A 34 -12.40 15.41 4.46
CA LYS A 34 -11.83 15.74 5.78
C LYS A 34 -12.90 15.91 6.85
N VAL A 35 -14.03 16.55 6.53
CA VAL A 35 -15.14 16.74 7.48
C VAL A 35 -15.77 15.39 7.85
N MET A 36 -15.97 14.48 6.88
CA MET A 36 -16.54 13.14 7.11
C MET A 36 -15.59 12.17 7.84
N ALA A 37 -14.30 12.51 7.95
CA ALA A 37 -13.36 11.74 8.77
C ALA A 37 -13.75 11.77 10.25
N GLN A 38 -14.45 12.83 10.70
CA GLN A 38 -14.98 12.98 12.05
C GLN A 38 -16.26 12.12 12.22
N PRO A 39 -16.23 11.06 13.05
CA PRO A 39 -17.35 10.13 13.19
C PRO A 39 -18.69 10.78 13.57
N GLU A 40 -18.65 11.82 14.41
CA GLU A 40 -19.79 12.55 14.95
C GLU A 40 -20.55 13.37 13.90
N LEU A 41 -19.93 13.67 12.75
CA LEU A 41 -20.53 14.49 11.69
C LEU A 41 -21.19 13.66 10.59
N ARG A 42 -20.96 12.35 10.53
CA ARG A 42 -21.45 11.47 9.45
C ARG A 42 -22.98 11.40 9.37
N SER A 43 -23.67 11.54 10.50
CA SER A 43 -25.14 11.51 10.56
C SER A 43 -25.81 12.72 9.90
N LYS A 44 -25.08 13.82 9.69
CA LYS A 44 -25.58 15.09 9.14
C LYS A 44 -25.04 15.41 7.76
N ALA A 45 -24.58 14.41 7.00
CA ALA A 45 -23.91 14.60 5.71
C ALA A 45 -24.66 15.54 4.75
N LYS A 46 -25.99 15.46 4.66
CA LYS A 46 -26.80 16.34 3.79
C LYS A 46 -26.76 17.81 4.20
N GLU A 47 -26.89 18.10 5.49
CA GLU A 47 -26.81 19.46 6.05
C GLU A 47 -25.41 20.02 5.85
N ILE A 48 -24.39 19.20 6.12
CA ILE A 48 -22.98 19.57 5.96
C ILE A 48 -22.65 19.89 4.51
N THR A 49 -23.19 19.16 3.52
CA THR A 49 -22.97 19.49 2.10
C THR A 49 -23.42 20.91 1.77
N VAL A 50 -24.54 21.37 2.33
CA VAL A 50 -25.03 22.75 2.12
C VAL A 50 -24.05 23.75 2.75
N LEU A 51 -23.66 23.51 4.00
CA LEU A 51 -22.71 24.36 4.73
C LEU A 51 -21.33 24.40 4.06
N VAL A 52 -20.86 23.29 3.49
CA VAL A 52 -19.62 23.20 2.73
C VAL A 52 -19.68 24.14 1.53
N ASN A 53 -20.75 24.09 0.74
CA ASN A 53 -20.88 24.96 -0.42
C ASN A 53 -20.94 26.46 -0.04
N GLU A 54 -21.65 26.80 1.04
CA GLU A 54 -21.67 28.18 1.57
C GLU A 54 -20.25 28.67 1.90
N VAL A 55 -19.51 27.91 2.71
CA VAL A 55 -18.16 28.28 3.17
C VAL A 55 -17.15 28.33 2.01
N LEU A 56 -17.31 27.48 1.00
CA LEU A 56 -16.47 27.50 -0.20
C LEU A 56 -16.62 28.81 -0.98
N VAL A 57 -17.84 29.32 -1.14
CA VAL A 57 -18.10 30.60 -1.81
C VAL A 57 -17.47 31.75 -1.03
N GLU A 58 -17.58 31.75 0.30
CA GLU A 58 -16.94 32.76 1.16
C GLU A 58 -15.41 32.78 1.00
N ILE A 59 -14.78 31.60 1.00
CA ILE A 59 -13.31 31.50 0.88
C ILE A 59 -12.83 31.83 -0.55
N ASP A 60 -13.64 31.56 -1.57
CA ASP A 60 -13.31 31.88 -2.95
C ASP A 60 -13.16 33.39 -3.17
N GLN A 61 -13.92 34.21 -2.42
CA GLN A 61 -13.83 35.68 -2.45
C GLN A 61 -12.58 36.25 -1.78
N MET A 62 -11.86 35.46 -0.98
CA MET A 62 -10.64 35.90 -0.30
C MET A 62 -9.42 35.82 -1.21
N THR A 63 -8.44 36.71 -1.03
CA THR A 63 -7.13 36.60 -1.71
C THR A 63 -6.30 35.45 -1.11
N PRO A 64 -5.29 34.92 -1.83
CA PRO A 64 -4.37 33.92 -1.28
C PRO A 64 -3.77 34.30 0.08
N GLU A 65 -3.34 35.55 0.22
CA GLU A 65 -2.73 36.09 1.44
C GLU A 65 -3.74 36.13 2.59
N ALA A 66 -4.96 36.59 2.32
CA ALA A 66 -6.03 36.63 3.31
C ALA A 66 -6.44 35.21 3.77
N ARG A 67 -6.41 34.21 2.87
CA ARG A 67 -6.69 32.81 3.22
C ARG A 67 -5.61 32.25 4.15
N GLU A 68 -4.35 32.59 3.91
CA GLU A 68 -3.23 32.15 4.75
C GLU A 68 -3.28 32.81 6.14
N GLU A 69 -3.51 34.12 6.22
CA GLU A 69 -3.68 34.83 7.48
C GLU A 69 -4.86 34.29 8.30
N GLU A 70 -6.00 34.07 7.65
CA GLU A 70 -7.20 33.53 8.30
C GLU A 70 -6.98 32.09 8.79
N LEU A 71 -6.31 31.25 7.99
CA LEU A 71 -5.96 29.89 8.40
C LEU A 71 -5.02 29.90 9.60
N ASN A 72 -3.99 30.75 9.58
CA ASN A 72 -3.05 30.88 10.68
C ASN A 72 -3.73 31.35 11.98
N ARG A 73 -4.74 32.23 11.86
CA ARG A 73 -5.53 32.69 13.01
C ARG A 73 -6.42 31.59 13.59
N LEU A 74 -7.10 30.82 12.74
CA LEU A 74 -8.10 29.83 13.17
C LEU A 74 -7.49 28.47 13.55
N ALA A 75 -6.42 28.09 12.88
CA ALA A 75 -5.81 26.77 12.94
C ALA A 75 -4.32 26.83 12.55
N PRO A 76 -3.45 27.47 13.37
CA PRO A 76 -2.02 27.54 13.11
C PRO A 76 -1.39 26.14 12.99
N GLU A 77 -1.96 25.14 13.65
CA GLU A 77 -1.58 23.72 13.53
C GLU A 77 -1.67 23.22 12.08
N LEU A 78 -2.68 23.65 11.32
CA LEU A 78 -2.88 23.21 9.94
C LEU A 78 -1.90 23.89 8.97
N ILE A 79 -1.41 25.10 9.28
CA ILE A 79 -0.32 25.76 8.54
C ILE A 79 1.01 25.05 8.79
N ALA A 80 1.28 24.69 10.05
CA ALA A 80 2.46 23.91 10.39
C ALA A 80 2.48 22.57 9.63
N GLU A 81 1.35 21.86 9.58
CA GLU A 81 1.21 20.62 8.78
C GLU A 81 1.49 20.80 7.28
N LEU A 82 1.17 21.96 6.70
CA LEU A 82 1.46 22.24 5.28
C LEU A 82 2.94 22.51 5.03
N SER A 83 3.65 22.97 6.05
CA SER A 83 5.07 23.28 6.00
C SER A 83 5.94 22.04 6.23
N GLU A 84 5.42 21.03 6.92
CA GLU A 84 6.08 19.74 7.08
C GLU A 84 6.10 18.96 5.76
N LYS A 85 7.29 18.84 5.15
CA LYS A 85 7.53 17.85 4.10
C LYS A 85 7.48 16.45 4.72
N LYS A 86 6.33 15.79 4.67
CA LYS A 86 6.26 14.34 4.90
C LYS A 86 7.02 13.65 3.77
N GLU A 87 8.27 13.26 4.01
CA GLU A 87 8.91 12.31 3.11
C GLU A 87 8.05 11.04 3.10
N PRO A 88 7.65 10.53 1.92
CA PRO A 88 6.96 9.25 1.87
C PRO A 88 7.86 8.21 2.53
N GLU A 89 7.29 7.33 3.34
CA GLU A 89 8.05 6.19 3.88
C GLU A 89 8.66 5.42 2.70
N LYS A 90 9.98 5.49 2.58
CA LYS A 90 10.73 4.82 1.52
C LYS A 90 11.01 3.39 1.98
N GLY A 91 10.72 2.42 1.10
CA GLY A 91 11.09 1.03 1.29
C GLY A 91 9.90 0.11 1.55
N LEU A 92 10.22 -1.13 1.92
CA LEU A 92 9.22 -2.16 2.18
C LEU A 92 8.57 -1.96 3.56
N PRO A 93 7.24 -2.10 3.67
CA PRO A 93 6.53 -2.07 4.95
C PRO A 93 7.19 -3.00 5.99
N PRO A 94 7.15 -2.67 7.28
CA PRO A 94 7.62 -3.60 8.30
C PRO A 94 6.70 -4.83 8.36
N LEU A 95 7.31 -6.00 8.57
CA LEU A 95 6.62 -7.22 8.97
C LEU A 95 6.71 -7.36 10.48
N ASP A 96 5.62 -7.85 11.09
CA ASP A 96 5.58 -8.29 12.48
C ASP A 96 5.96 -9.77 12.52
N LEU A 97 7.06 -10.11 13.21
CA LEU A 97 7.70 -11.42 13.12
C LEU A 97 8.05 -11.94 14.52
N ASP A 98 7.48 -13.09 14.89
CA ASP A 98 7.87 -13.86 16.07
C ASP A 98 8.96 -14.90 15.77
N GLU A 99 9.08 -15.31 14.51
CA GLU A 99 10.02 -16.34 14.03
C GLU A 99 10.95 -15.81 12.92
N PRO A 100 12.10 -16.46 12.66
CA PRO A 100 12.98 -16.10 11.56
C PRO A 100 12.25 -16.11 10.20
N LEU A 101 12.42 -15.03 9.44
CA LEU A 101 11.72 -14.87 8.16
C LEU A 101 12.17 -15.92 7.13
N VAL A 102 11.21 -16.62 6.53
CA VAL A 102 11.45 -17.47 5.36
C VAL A 102 10.47 -17.06 4.27
N MET A 103 10.99 -16.65 3.11
CA MET A 103 10.21 -16.24 1.96
C MET A 103 10.47 -17.18 0.78
N ARG A 104 9.49 -17.32 -0.11
CA ARG A 104 9.70 -18.03 -1.38
C ARG A 104 9.16 -17.29 -2.58
N PHE A 105 9.89 -17.38 -3.68
CA PHE A 105 9.35 -17.14 -5.02
C PHE A 105 9.15 -18.49 -5.72
N ALA A 106 7.96 -18.70 -6.28
CA ALA A 106 7.54 -20.00 -6.80
C ALA A 106 7.13 -19.93 -8.28
N PRO A 107 8.10 -19.87 -9.21
CA PRO A 107 7.81 -19.78 -10.64
C PRO A 107 7.36 -21.13 -11.21
N ASN A 108 6.52 -21.09 -12.24
CA ASN A 108 6.35 -22.25 -13.12
C ASN A 108 7.51 -22.21 -14.13
N PRO A 109 8.32 -23.28 -14.27
CA PRO A 109 9.47 -23.27 -15.16
C PRO A 109 9.07 -23.56 -16.61
N ASN A 110 8.06 -22.88 -17.15
CA ASN A 110 7.53 -23.10 -18.50
C ASN A 110 7.96 -22.02 -19.52
N GLY A 111 8.96 -21.22 -19.17
CA GLY A 111 9.50 -20.14 -19.99
C GLY A 111 10.49 -19.27 -19.20
N PRO A 112 11.14 -18.29 -19.86
CA PRO A 112 12.11 -17.41 -19.22
C PRO A 112 11.44 -16.47 -18.19
N PRO A 113 12.22 -15.97 -17.21
CA PRO A 113 11.72 -14.97 -16.26
C PRO A 113 11.27 -13.69 -16.99
N THR A 114 10.22 -13.06 -16.46
CA THR A 114 9.70 -11.79 -16.99
C THR A 114 9.98 -10.66 -16.00
N LEU A 115 9.69 -9.40 -16.39
CA LEU A 115 9.71 -8.28 -15.46
C LEU A 115 8.77 -8.51 -14.24
N GLY A 116 7.67 -9.24 -14.44
CA GLY A 116 6.80 -9.68 -13.35
C GLY A 116 7.50 -10.64 -12.39
N SER A 117 8.29 -11.57 -12.93
CA SER A 117 9.14 -12.47 -12.14
C SER A 117 10.17 -11.69 -11.33
N ALA A 118 10.84 -10.70 -11.95
CA ALA A 118 11.83 -9.86 -11.28
C ALA A 118 11.23 -9.14 -10.05
N ARG A 119 10.00 -8.61 -10.15
CA ARG A 119 9.30 -8.03 -8.99
C ARG A 119 9.11 -9.04 -7.86
N GLY A 120 8.69 -10.27 -8.19
CA GLY A 120 8.54 -11.34 -7.21
C GLY A 120 9.86 -11.70 -6.53
N ILE A 121 10.92 -11.89 -7.30
CA ILE A 121 12.26 -12.23 -6.81
C ILE A 121 12.81 -11.12 -5.90
N VAL A 122 12.82 -9.88 -6.39
CA VAL A 122 13.40 -8.74 -5.67
C VAL A 122 12.64 -8.43 -4.39
N VAL A 123 11.31 -8.40 -4.40
CA VAL A 123 10.54 -8.08 -3.18
C VAL A 123 10.79 -9.12 -2.08
N ASN A 124 10.77 -10.42 -2.43
CA ASN A 124 11.05 -11.48 -1.46
C ASN A 124 12.50 -11.39 -0.93
N SER A 125 13.46 -11.16 -1.82
CA SER A 125 14.88 -11.00 -1.48
C SER A 125 15.17 -9.78 -0.59
N GLU A 126 14.56 -8.63 -0.87
CA GLU A 126 14.75 -7.43 -0.05
C GLU A 126 14.13 -7.58 1.35
N TYR A 127 13.01 -8.31 1.47
CA TYR A 127 12.50 -8.70 2.78
C TYR A 127 13.47 -9.62 3.53
N THR A 128 14.02 -10.65 2.89
CA THR A 128 14.96 -11.56 3.57
C THR A 128 16.26 -10.84 3.95
N LYS A 129 16.78 -9.94 3.11
CA LYS A 129 17.94 -9.08 3.48
C LYS A 129 17.62 -8.18 4.68
N LYS A 130 16.46 -7.51 4.68
CA LYS A 130 16.02 -6.63 5.78
C LYS A 130 15.92 -7.35 7.12
N TYR A 131 15.43 -8.60 7.10
CA TYR A 131 15.17 -9.39 8.31
C TYR A 131 16.18 -10.51 8.56
N LYS A 132 17.28 -10.59 7.80
CA LYS A 132 18.26 -11.68 7.83
C LYS A 132 17.61 -13.07 7.74
N GLY A 133 16.59 -13.15 6.90
CA GLY A 133 15.81 -14.37 6.64
C GLY A 133 16.40 -15.25 5.54
N LYS A 134 15.65 -16.28 5.15
CA LYS A 134 15.99 -17.19 4.06
C LYS A 134 15.10 -16.99 2.84
N LEU A 135 15.70 -16.99 1.65
CA LEU A 135 15.02 -16.96 0.36
C LEU A 135 15.04 -18.33 -0.30
N ILE A 136 13.85 -18.83 -0.65
CA ILE A 136 13.69 -20.10 -1.35
C ILE A 136 13.19 -19.84 -2.78
N ILE A 137 13.79 -20.48 -3.77
CA ILE A 137 13.20 -20.62 -5.11
C ILE A 137 12.55 -21.99 -5.21
N ARG A 138 11.22 -22.02 -5.30
CA ARG A 138 10.44 -23.27 -5.43
C ARG A 138 9.85 -23.40 -6.83
N PHE A 139 10.49 -24.16 -7.71
CA PHE A 139 9.92 -24.45 -9.03
C PHE A 139 8.61 -25.23 -8.88
N ASP A 140 7.53 -24.67 -9.42
CA ASP A 140 6.18 -25.21 -9.36
C ASP A 140 5.86 -25.90 -10.69
N ASP A 141 6.31 -27.14 -10.82
CA ASP A 141 6.34 -27.92 -12.07
C ASP A 141 5.36 -29.11 -12.07
N THR A 142 4.32 -29.04 -11.24
CA THR A 142 3.35 -30.14 -11.05
C THR A 142 2.18 -30.12 -12.06
N ASP A 143 2.12 -29.16 -12.98
CA ASP A 143 1.08 -29.05 -14.02
C ASP A 143 1.67 -29.24 -15.43
N PRO A 144 2.00 -30.48 -15.83
CA PRO A 144 2.58 -30.76 -17.15
C PRO A 144 1.59 -30.56 -18.31
N ALA A 145 0.28 -30.47 -18.03
CA ALA A 145 -0.76 -30.36 -19.05
C ALA A 145 -0.94 -28.91 -19.54
N THR A 146 -0.99 -27.96 -18.61
CA THR A 146 -1.23 -26.55 -18.93
C THR A 146 0.06 -25.73 -18.93
N LYS A 147 1.03 -26.10 -18.09
CA LYS A 147 2.26 -25.35 -17.85
C LYS A 147 3.48 -26.25 -17.95
N ARG A 148 3.62 -26.90 -19.10
CA ARG A 148 4.68 -27.85 -19.38
C ARG A 148 6.06 -27.26 -19.03
N PRO A 149 6.84 -27.90 -18.14
CA PRO A 149 8.18 -27.45 -17.80
C PRO A 149 9.11 -27.45 -19.02
N MET A 150 9.96 -26.42 -19.10
CA MET A 150 11.12 -26.30 -19.99
C MET A 150 12.37 -26.44 -19.13
N LEU A 151 13.28 -27.33 -19.51
CA LEU A 151 14.46 -27.63 -18.71
C LEU A 151 15.38 -26.42 -18.57
N GLU A 152 15.48 -25.59 -19.62
CA GLU A 152 16.28 -24.37 -19.66
C GLU A 152 15.76 -23.31 -18.69
N ALA A 153 14.46 -23.28 -18.43
CA ALA A 153 13.86 -22.28 -17.54
C ALA A 153 14.40 -22.39 -16.11
N TYR A 154 14.72 -23.59 -15.63
CA TYR A 154 15.31 -23.76 -14.30
C TYR A 154 16.63 -22.98 -14.18
N THR A 155 17.51 -23.11 -15.17
CA THR A 155 18.79 -22.39 -15.21
C THR A 155 18.56 -20.89 -15.37
N TRP A 156 17.71 -20.46 -16.31
CA TRP A 156 17.42 -19.04 -16.54
C TRP A 156 16.92 -18.32 -15.28
N TYR A 157 16.02 -18.95 -14.51
CA TYR A 157 15.56 -18.37 -13.24
C TYR A 157 16.68 -18.19 -12.22
N LEU A 158 17.61 -19.14 -12.12
CA LEU A 158 18.72 -19.06 -11.17
C LEU A 158 19.77 -18.03 -11.59
N GLU A 159 20.07 -17.95 -12.89
CA GLU A 159 20.95 -16.92 -13.47
C GLU A 159 20.39 -15.52 -13.26
N ASP A 160 19.09 -15.31 -13.51
CA ASP A 160 18.43 -14.03 -13.29
C ASP A 160 18.34 -13.66 -11.80
N CYS A 161 18.17 -14.65 -10.91
CA CYS A 161 18.25 -14.41 -9.47
C CYS A 161 19.63 -13.91 -9.05
N GLU A 162 20.71 -14.50 -9.56
CA GLU A 162 22.08 -14.05 -9.31
C GLU A 162 22.30 -12.63 -9.88
N TRP A 163 21.87 -12.39 -11.12
CA TRP A 163 21.99 -11.09 -11.78
C TRP A 163 21.28 -9.96 -11.02
N LEU A 164 20.09 -10.25 -10.45
CA LEU A 164 19.33 -9.33 -9.61
C LEU A 164 19.91 -9.15 -8.19
N GLY A 165 20.99 -9.84 -7.83
CA GLY A 165 21.53 -9.84 -6.47
C GLY A 165 20.57 -10.47 -5.45
N ALA A 166 19.82 -11.49 -5.89
CA ALA A 166 18.77 -12.19 -5.16
C ALA A 166 18.99 -13.70 -5.17
N LYS A 167 20.24 -14.12 -4.95
CA LYS A 167 20.62 -15.53 -4.87
C LYS A 167 19.80 -16.27 -3.79
N PRO A 168 19.16 -17.41 -4.11
CA PRO A 168 18.43 -18.18 -3.13
C PRO A 168 19.35 -18.95 -2.17
N ASP A 169 18.88 -19.13 -0.94
CA ASP A 169 19.49 -20.01 0.06
C ASP A 169 19.14 -21.49 -0.19
N GLU A 170 17.98 -21.74 -0.78
CA GLU A 170 17.48 -23.08 -1.08
C GLU A 170 16.73 -23.09 -2.42
N VAL A 171 16.93 -24.16 -3.19
CA VAL A 171 16.17 -24.43 -4.41
C VAL A 171 15.38 -25.71 -4.20
N VAL A 172 14.08 -25.64 -4.43
CA VAL A 172 13.15 -26.78 -4.28
C VAL A 172 12.43 -26.99 -5.59
N ILE A 173 12.35 -28.25 -6.02
CA ILE A 173 11.53 -28.66 -7.17
C ILE A 173 10.28 -29.33 -6.60
N ALA A 174 9.09 -28.88 -7.00
CA ALA A 174 7.84 -29.41 -6.46
C ALA A 174 7.61 -30.87 -6.90
N SER A 175 7.95 -31.22 -8.13
CA SER A 175 7.82 -32.58 -8.67
C SER A 175 8.68 -33.61 -7.93
N ASP A 176 9.84 -33.22 -7.36
CA ASP A 176 10.66 -34.11 -6.51
C ASP A 176 9.98 -34.48 -5.18
N ARG A 177 8.87 -33.81 -4.83
CA ARG A 177 8.16 -33.96 -3.56
C ARG A 177 6.79 -34.62 -3.70
N ILE A 178 6.48 -35.19 -4.86
CA ILE A 178 5.20 -35.84 -5.13
C ILE A 178 4.88 -36.93 -4.10
N GLU A 179 5.85 -37.78 -3.73
CA GLU A 179 5.67 -38.80 -2.68
C GLU A 179 5.23 -38.18 -1.35
N ARG A 180 5.91 -37.11 -0.93
CA ARG A 180 5.56 -36.37 0.30
C ARG A 180 4.14 -35.81 0.21
N TYR A 181 3.69 -35.34 -0.96
CA TYR A 181 2.34 -34.84 -1.15
C TYR A 181 1.30 -35.96 -1.04
N TYR A 182 1.58 -37.15 -1.59
CA TYR A 182 0.73 -38.33 -1.42
C TYR A 182 0.60 -38.73 0.05
N ASP A 183 1.72 -38.78 0.79
CA ASP A 183 1.70 -39.08 2.22
C ASP A 183 0.82 -38.11 3.01
N VAL A 184 0.94 -36.80 2.72
CA VAL A 184 0.07 -35.78 3.33
C VAL A 184 -1.39 -36.02 2.95
N ALA A 185 -1.66 -36.28 1.67
CA ALA A 185 -3.03 -36.51 1.19
C ALA A 185 -3.68 -37.71 1.89
N GLU A 186 -2.97 -38.83 2.04
CA GLU A 186 -3.46 -39.97 2.81
C GLU A 186 -3.74 -39.64 4.27
N GLN A 187 -2.84 -38.89 4.92
CA GLN A 187 -3.02 -38.46 6.31
C GLN A 187 -4.24 -37.56 6.47
N LEU A 188 -4.49 -36.66 5.51
CA LEU A 188 -5.66 -35.80 5.51
C LEU A 188 -6.93 -36.62 5.33
N ILE A 189 -6.98 -37.57 4.38
CA ILE A 189 -8.11 -38.47 4.19
C ILE A 189 -8.41 -39.28 5.48
N LYS A 190 -7.37 -39.74 6.19
CA LYS A 190 -7.51 -40.46 7.46
C LYS A 190 -8.04 -39.58 8.60
N LYS A 191 -7.92 -38.24 8.51
CA LYS A 191 -8.39 -37.29 9.52
C LYS A 191 -9.84 -36.82 9.30
N GLY A 192 -10.44 -37.10 8.15
CA GLY A 192 -11.79 -36.65 7.76
C GLY A 192 -11.80 -35.22 7.24
#